data_AF-A0A959YB88-F1
#
_entry.id   AF-A0A959YB88-F1
#
_cell.length_a   1.000
_cell.length_b   1.000
_cell.length_c   1.000
_cell.angle_alpha   90.00
_cell.angle_beta   90.00
_cell.angle_gamma   90.00
#
_symmetry.space_group_name_H-M   'P 1'
#
loop_
_entity.id
_entity.type
_entity.pdbx_description
1 polymer ?
#
loop_
_entity_poly.entity_id
_entity_poly.type
_entity_poly.pdbx_seq_one_letter_code
_entity_poly.pdbx_strand_id
1 'polypeptide(L)'
;MEPLSRRAPAEDPSPELSAAHLEFIRQLASPEARADVHEHFPYTYYSTRLKEAMAQVVSLTYLGERDVQGEEMEFFDVPIHTLRYYRLGGEQHWYTTVYLDEAERVVFVDHPERE
;
A
#
# COMPACT_ATOMS: atom_id res chain seq x y z
N MET A 1 -17.25 6.71 4.43
CA MET A 1 -16.00 6.54 5.21
C MET A 1 -15.34 7.88 5.39
N GLU A 2 -14.61 8.07 6.50
CA GLU A 2 -13.75 9.24 6.70
C GLU A 2 -12.55 9.19 5.74
N PRO A 3 -12.12 10.32 5.13
CA PRO A 3 -10.94 10.35 4.27
C PRO A 3 -9.67 9.98 5.04
N LEU A 4 -8.73 9.29 4.37
CA LEU A 4 -7.48 8.81 5.00
C LEU A 4 -6.66 9.95 5.61
N SER A 5 -6.66 11.13 4.99
CA SER A 5 -5.96 12.32 5.48
C SER A 5 -6.42 12.79 6.85
N ARG A 6 -7.61 12.39 7.31
CA ARG A 6 -8.15 12.76 8.64
C ARG A 6 -8.04 11.65 9.67
N ARG A 7 -7.66 10.43 9.27
CA ARG A 7 -7.54 9.32 10.21
C ARG A 7 -6.37 9.51 11.15
N ALA A 8 -6.63 9.31 12.44
CA ALA A 8 -5.60 9.20 13.45
C ALA A 8 -4.86 7.84 13.34
N PRO A 9 -3.58 7.77 13.75
CA PRO A 9 -2.89 6.50 13.90
C PRO A 9 -3.66 5.53 14.80
N ALA A 10 -3.63 4.25 14.43
CA ALA A 10 -4.21 3.16 15.22
C ALA A 10 -3.10 2.24 15.73
N GLU A 11 -3.42 1.41 16.74
CA GLU A 11 -2.55 0.32 17.16
C GLU A 11 -2.49 -0.73 16.04
N ASP A 12 -1.27 -1.16 15.70
CA ASP A 12 -1.05 -2.13 14.62
C ASP A 12 -1.10 -3.56 15.18
N PRO A 13 -2.09 -4.37 14.80
CA PRO A 13 -2.20 -5.75 15.27
C PRO A 13 -1.13 -6.67 14.66
N SER A 14 -0.47 -6.27 13.57
CA SER A 14 0.60 -7.05 12.93
C SER A 14 1.73 -6.15 12.41
N PRO A 15 2.65 -5.73 13.29
CA PRO A 15 3.78 -4.88 12.92
C PRO A 15 4.73 -5.54 11.91
N GLU A 16 4.86 -6.87 11.95
CA GLU A 16 5.68 -7.64 10.99
C GLU A 16 5.14 -7.52 9.57
N LEU A 17 3.82 -7.60 9.41
CA LEU A 17 3.16 -7.43 8.11
C LEU A 17 3.33 -6.00 7.60
N SER A 18 3.19 -4.99 8.47
CA SER A 18 3.47 -3.60 8.11
C SER A 18 4.94 -3.37 7.70
N ALA A 19 5.90 -4.05 8.33
CA ALA A 19 7.29 -3.99 7.90
C ALA A 19 7.50 -4.61 6.50
N ALA A 20 6.85 -5.75 6.21
CA ALA A 20 6.86 -6.35 4.88
C ALA A 20 6.24 -5.41 3.82
N HIS A 21 5.16 -4.70 4.15
CA HIS A 21 4.55 -3.73 3.26
C HIS A 21 5.45 -2.52 3.00
N LEU A 22 6.16 -2.01 4.00
CA LEU A 22 7.14 -0.94 3.82
C LEU A 22 8.22 -1.35 2.83
N GLU A 23 8.74 -2.56 2.97
CA GLU A 23 9.76 -3.09 2.07
C GLU A 23 9.24 -3.26 0.64
N PHE A 24 8.04 -3.84 0.48
CA PHE A 24 7.37 -3.94 -0.82
C PHE A 24 7.22 -2.56 -1.47
N ILE A 25 6.70 -1.59 -0.72
CA ILE A 25 6.48 -0.21 -1.19
C ILE A 25 7.78 0.45 -1.66
N ARG A 26 8.91 0.23 -0.96
CA ARG A 26 10.22 0.73 -1.39
C ARG A 26 10.71 0.03 -2.66
N GLN A 27 10.51 -1.28 -2.78
CA GLN A 27 10.90 -2.05 -3.95
C GLN A 27 10.16 -1.59 -5.22
N LEU A 28 8.89 -1.17 -5.10
CA LEU A 28 8.12 -0.58 -6.21
C LEU A 28 8.79 0.66 -6.81
N ALA A 29 9.55 1.38 -6.00
CA ALA A 29 10.24 2.60 -6.40
C ALA A 29 11.67 2.35 -6.90
N SER A 30 12.16 1.11 -6.84
CA SER A 30 13.50 0.75 -7.32
C SER A 30 13.58 0.78 -8.85
N PRO A 31 14.67 1.32 -9.43
CA PRO A 31 14.97 1.18 -10.86
C PRO A 31 15.06 -0.28 -11.32
N GLU A 32 15.31 -1.21 -10.39
CA GLU A 32 15.52 -2.63 -10.63
C GLU A 32 14.27 -3.48 -10.39
N ALA A 33 13.07 -2.88 -10.25
CA ALA A 33 11.83 -3.57 -9.92
C ALA A 33 11.72 -4.89 -10.72
N ARG A 34 11.98 -6.00 -10.01
CA ARG A 34 12.20 -7.31 -10.60
C ARG A 34 10.89 -7.79 -11.23
N ALA A 35 11.00 -8.42 -12.40
CA ALA A 35 9.93 -8.87 -13.27
C ALA A 35 8.96 -9.93 -12.68
N ASP A 36 9.05 -10.27 -11.39
CA ASP A 36 8.36 -11.43 -10.78
C ASP A 36 7.18 -11.07 -9.87
N VAL A 37 6.73 -9.81 -9.83
CA VAL A 37 5.44 -9.46 -9.19
C VAL A 37 4.35 -9.56 -10.26
N HIS A 38 3.89 -10.79 -10.51
CA HIS A 38 2.83 -11.18 -11.45
C HIS A 38 2.65 -10.20 -12.63
N GLU A 39 3.53 -10.35 -13.64
CA GLU A 39 3.48 -9.76 -14.99
C GLU A 39 2.44 -8.64 -15.19
N HIS A 40 2.90 -7.39 -15.02
CA HIS A 40 2.21 -6.16 -15.39
C HIS A 40 1.12 -5.67 -14.44
N PHE A 41 1.52 -5.41 -13.19
CA PHE A 41 0.98 -4.24 -12.53
C PHE A 41 1.27 -2.98 -13.34
N PRO A 42 0.30 -2.08 -13.54
CA PRO A 42 0.54 -0.86 -14.26
C PRO A 42 1.14 0.19 -13.30
N TYR A 43 2.30 -0.09 -12.71
CA TYR A 43 3.17 0.93 -12.10
C TYR A 43 3.71 1.92 -13.15
N THR A 44 3.40 1.70 -14.44
CA THR A 44 3.44 2.70 -15.50
C THR A 44 2.56 3.92 -15.23
N TYR A 45 1.57 3.86 -14.32
CA TYR A 45 0.71 5.01 -13.98
C TYR A 45 1.29 5.97 -12.93
N TYR A 46 2.42 5.66 -12.31
CA TYR A 46 3.04 6.59 -11.35
C TYR A 46 4.00 7.54 -12.05
N SER A 47 3.73 8.83 -11.92
CA SER A 47 4.66 9.88 -12.34
C SER A 47 6.05 9.64 -11.71
N THR A 48 7.12 9.99 -12.42
CA THR A 48 8.50 9.89 -11.91
C THR A 48 8.65 10.49 -10.51
N ARG A 49 7.99 11.63 -10.27
CA ARG A 49 8.00 12.31 -8.96
C ARG A 49 7.40 11.48 -7.84
N LEU A 50 6.35 10.72 -8.11
CA LEU A 50 5.76 9.86 -7.09
C LEU A 50 6.66 8.66 -6.82
N LYS A 51 7.26 8.04 -7.84
CA LYS A 51 8.25 6.97 -7.63
C LYS A 51 9.42 7.45 -6.76
N GLU A 52 9.94 8.64 -7.05
CA GLU A 52 10.99 9.27 -6.23
C GLU A 52 10.55 9.52 -4.79
N ALA A 53 9.32 10.00 -4.57
CA ALA A 53 8.78 10.20 -3.23
C ALA A 53 8.62 8.87 -2.46
N MET A 54 8.16 7.83 -3.15
CA MET A 54 7.99 6.49 -2.57
C MET A 54 9.32 5.83 -2.21
N ALA A 55 10.37 6.03 -3.02
CA ALA A 55 11.72 5.56 -2.72
C ALA A 55 12.29 6.16 -1.41
N GLN A 56 11.80 7.34 -1.03
CA GLN A 56 12.26 8.07 0.15
C GLN A 56 11.42 7.78 1.41
N VAL A 57 10.42 6.90 1.33
CA VAL A 57 9.59 6.55 2.49
C VAL A 57 10.44 5.79 3.51
N VAL A 58 10.58 6.37 4.71
CA VAL A 58 11.39 5.81 5.81
C VAL A 58 10.58 4.98 6.79
N SER A 59 9.26 5.19 6.86
CA SER A 59 8.38 4.49 7.79
C SER A 59 6.94 4.39 7.29
N LEU A 60 6.18 3.46 7.86
CA LEU A 60 4.72 3.42 7.77
C LEU A 60 4.10 3.69 9.14
N THR A 61 2.95 4.35 9.13
CA THR A 61 2.06 4.45 10.29
C THR A 61 0.72 3.83 9.92
N TYR A 62 0.31 2.81 10.66
CA TYR A 62 -0.96 2.13 10.45
C TYR A 62 -2.14 3.03 10.86
N LEU A 63 -3.15 3.13 9.99
CA LEU A 63 -4.35 3.95 10.18
C LEU A 63 -5.62 3.10 10.35
N GLY A 64 -5.47 1.78 10.42
CA GLY A 64 -6.56 0.81 10.50
C GLY A 64 -6.67 -0.06 9.26
N GLU A 65 -7.63 -0.97 9.30
CA GLU A 65 -7.95 -1.89 8.20
C GLU A 65 -9.46 -2.05 8.04
N ARG A 66 -9.85 -2.70 6.95
CA ARG A 66 -11.23 -3.09 6.67
C ARG A 66 -11.24 -4.48 6.05
N ASP A 67 -12.00 -5.38 6.67
CA ASP A 67 -12.36 -6.66 6.08
C ASP A 67 -13.39 -6.45 4.97
N VAL A 68 -13.12 -7.02 3.80
CA VAL A 68 -13.92 -6.93 2.58
C VAL A 68 -14.20 -8.31 1.97
N GLN A 69 -13.95 -9.42 2.68
CA GLN A 69 -14.14 -10.79 2.16
C GLN A 69 -15.56 -11.08 1.63
N GLY A 70 -16.57 -10.38 2.13
CA GLY A 70 -17.97 -10.49 1.68
C GLY A 70 -18.40 -9.47 0.63
N GLU A 71 -17.51 -8.57 0.24
CA GLU A 71 -17.73 -7.59 -0.81
C GLU A 71 -17.08 -8.17 -2.07
N GLU A 72 -17.80 -8.28 -3.20
CA GLU A 72 -17.24 -8.78 -4.48
C GLU A 72 -16.14 -7.83 -4.99
N MET A 73 -14.96 -7.89 -4.38
CA MET A 73 -13.81 -7.03 -4.63
C MET A 73 -12.67 -7.89 -5.15
N GLU A 74 -12.35 -7.72 -6.42
CA GLU A 74 -11.28 -8.45 -7.10
C GLU A 74 -10.35 -7.47 -7.81
N PHE A 75 -9.06 -7.76 -7.77
CA PHE A 75 -8.05 -7.07 -8.57
C PHE A 75 -7.20 -8.11 -9.29
N PHE A 76 -7.07 -7.99 -10.62
CA PHE A 76 -6.33 -8.95 -11.45
C PHE A 76 -6.77 -10.41 -11.25
N ASP A 77 -8.09 -10.63 -11.19
CA ASP A 77 -8.70 -11.94 -10.93
C ASP A 77 -8.30 -12.58 -9.58
N VAL A 78 -7.80 -11.77 -8.63
CA VAL A 78 -7.51 -12.17 -7.25
C VAL A 78 -8.53 -11.54 -6.30
N PRO A 79 -9.28 -12.35 -5.53
CA PRO A 79 -10.16 -11.86 -4.49
C PRO A 79 -9.40 -11.10 -3.39
N ILE A 80 -9.91 -9.93 -3.03
CA ILE A 80 -9.38 -9.13 -1.93
C ILE A 80 -10.19 -9.39 -0.68
N HIS A 81 -9.48 -9.65 0.43
CA HIS A 81 -10.09 -9.93 1.73
C HIS A 81 -9.87 -8.79 2.71
N THR A 82 -8.76 -8.07 2.61
CA THR A 82 -8.43 -7.01 3.58
C THR A 82 -7.83 -5.79 2.90
N LEU A 83 -8.26 -4.62 3.35
CA LEU A 83 -7.67 -3.32 2.99
C LEU A 83 -6.94 -2.76 4.21
N ARG A 84 -5.63 -2.53 4.12
CA ARG A 84 -4.86 -1.84 5.15
C ARG A 84 -4.54 -0.42 4.75
N TYR A 85 -4.73 0.52 5.67
CA TYR A 85 -4.55 1.94 5.42
C TYR A 85 -3.28 2.45 6.10
N TYR A 86 -2.44 3.17 5.36
CA TYR A 86 -1.16 3.65 5.83
C TYR A 86 -0.94 5.13 5.59
N ARG A 87 -0.30 5.79 6.56
CA ARG A 87 0.44 7.04 6.34
C ARG A 87 1.90 6.70 6.08
N LEU A 88 2.43 7.23 4.99
CA LEU A 88 3.83 7.08 4.58
C LEU A 88 4.64 8.23 5.20
N GLY A 89 5.68 7.88 5.95
CA GLY A 89 6.63 8.85 6.52
C GLY A 89 7.78 9.11 5.55
N GLY A 90 7.87 10.34 5.05
CA GLY A 90 8.99 10.85 4.24
C GLY A 90 9.17 12.36 4.47
N GLU A 91 9.80 13.08 3.54
CA GLU A 91 9.84 14.56 3.58
C GLU A 91 8.43 15.17 3.55
N GLN A 92 7.50 14.48 2.87
CA GLN A 92 6.08 14.79 2.84
C GLN A 92 5.29 13.59 3.37
N HIS A 93 4.13 13.85 3.98
CA HIS A 93 3.18 12.80 4.35
C HIS A 93 2.29 12.44 3.17
N TRP A 94 2.12 11.14 2.97
CA TRP A 94 1.25 10.57 1.95
C TRP A 94 0.38 9.49 2.57
N TYR A 95 -0.74 9.19 1.92
CA TYR A 95 -1.70 8.19 2.37
C TYR A 95 -1.94 7.15 1.30
N THR A 96 -1.92 5.87 1.64
CA THR A 96 -2.19 4.79 0.67
C THR A 96 -2.97 3.65 1.32
N THR A 97 -3.62 2.87 0.46
CA THR A 97 -4.30 1.61 0.81
C THR A 97 -3.52 0.45 0.22
N VAL A 98 -3.30 -0.59 1.00
CA VAL A 98 -2.72 -1.86 0.58
C VAL A 98 -3.83 -2.92 0.58
N TYR A 99 -3.99 -3.62 -0.52
CA TYR A 99 -5.03 -4.61 -0.78
C TYR A 99 -4.42 -6.00 -0.63
N LEU A 100 -5.05 -6.83 0.20
CA LEU A 100 -4.51 -8.13 0.59
C LEU A 100 -5.46 -9.26 0.19
N ASP A 101 -4.89 -10.38 -0.25
CA ASP A 101 -5.63 -11.64 -0.43
C ASP A 101 -5.86 -12.35 0.92
N GLU A 102 -6.49 -13.52 0.88
CA GLU A 102 -6.76 -14.34 2.07
C GLU A 102 -5.48 -14.73 2.85
N ALA A 103 -4.34 -14.80 2.16
CA ALA A 103 -3.05 -15.16 2.74
C ALA A 103 -2.24 -13.92 3.21
N GLU A 104 -2.89 -12.76 3.33
CA GLU A 104 -2.29 -11.47 3.68
C GLU A 104 -1.18 -11.03 2.71
N ARG A 105 -1.17 -11.54 1.48
CA ARG A 105 -0.19 -11.13 0.46
C ARG A 105 -0.67 -9.86 -0.20
N VAL A 106 0.26 -8.93 -0.44
CA VAL A 106 -0.02 -7.71 -1.19
C VAL A 106 -0.44 -8.09 -2.60
N VAL A 107 -1.70 -7.80 -2.91
CA VAL A 107 -2.22 -7.81 -4.27
C VAL A 107 -1.94 -6.46 -4.88
N PHE A 108 -2.55 -5.38 -4.38
CA PHE A 108 -2.50 -4.05 -4.99
C PHE A 108 -2.17 -2.94 -3.96
N VAL A 109 -1.62 -1.82 -4.42
CA VAL A 109 -1.36 -0.63 -3.59
C VAL A 109 -1.93 0.60 -4.31
N ASP A 110 -2.82 1.33 -3.64
CA ASP A 110 -3.43 2.55 -4.17
C ASP A 110 -2.39 3.63 -4.46
N HIS A 111 -2.75 4.55 -5.36
CA HIS A 111 -1.97 5.77 -5.55
C HIS A 111 -1.91 6.58 -4.25
N PRO A 112 -0.70 6.89 -3.75
CA PRO A 112 -0.58 7.69 -2.54
C PRO A 112 -1.16 9.09 -2.73
N GLU A 113 -2.13 9.47 -1.91
CA GLU A 113 -2.70 10.80 -1.91
C GLU A 113 -1.85 11.73 -1.04
N ARG A 114 -1.64 12.97 -1.50
CA ARG A 114 -1.03 14.02 -0.67
C ARG A 114 -2.02 14.45 0.40
N GLU A 115 -1.46 14.84 1.55
CA GLU A 115 -2.18 15.67 2.52
C GLU A 115 -2.68 16.98 1.91
#